data_AF-A0A158E5P7-F1
#
_entry.id   AF-A0A158E5P7-F1
#
_cell.length_a   1.000
_cell.length_b   1.000
_cell.length_c   1.000
_cell.angle_alpha   90.00
_cell.angle_beta   90.00
_cell.angle_gamma   90.00
#
_symmetry.space_group_name_H-M   'P 1'
#
loop_
_entity.id
_entity.type
_entity.pdbx_description
1 polymer ?
#
loop_
_entity_poly.entity_id
_entity_poly.type
_entity_poly.pdbx_seq_one_letter_code
_entity_poly.pdbx_strand_id
1 'polypeptide(L)'
;MKLVVALSALSIVIAGCGGGGSDSNPATPPAPVANAAQGLYAGTDANSNAVGGAVLDTGAFYFVYANTNTNASGLVQGTASASHGTFQSDDARTFDISGKGASDTPILSGYNEKNSLQGAIYTSAAKQNSIRFNVLYDGTYEQPISLSTIAGTYSGSAGSTKGGEAATFAIGQDGAIRGAGLSGCTFGGTASPHGNKNVLDASITFGPAPCVYPGATLTGVVFFSSNQVVAALTLPDRSDAFVVAASK
;
A
#
# COMPACT_ATOMS: atom_id res chain seq x y z
N MET A 1 32.96 -10.03 40.76
CA MET A 1 32.13 -10.48 41.90
C MET A 1 31.06 -11.41 41.36
N LYS A 2 31.07 -12.68 41.80
CA LYS A 2 30.12 -13.74 41.42
C LYS A 2 28.90 -13.65 42.34
N LEU A 3 27.70 -13.64 41.78
CA LEU A 3 26.45 -13.86 42.53
C LEU A 3 25.64 -14.92 41.78
N VAL A 4 25.57 -16.08 42.43
CA VAL A 4 24.78 -17.27 42.11
C VAL A 4 23.72 -17.38 43.21
N VAL A 5 22.43 -17.37 42.86
CA VAL A 5 21.30 -17.73 43.76
C VAL A 5 20.19 -18.28 42.84
N ALA A 6 20.07 -19.59 42.67
CA ALA A 6 19.36 -20.61 43.47
C ALA A 6 17.91 -20.84 43.00
N LEU A 7 17.71 -21.99 42.36
CA LEU A 7 16.43 -22.62 42.03
C LEU A 7 15.65 -22.96 43.31
N SER A 8 14.35 -22.65 43.34
CA SER A 8 13.40 -23.22 44.30
C SER A 8 12.26 -23.88 43.53
N ALA A 9 12.23 -25.21 43.56
CA ALA A 9 11.15 -26.05 43.04
C ALA A 9 10.04 -26.14 44.09
N LEU A 10 8.81 -25.76 43.72
CA LEU A 10 7.63 -25.93 44.55
C LEU A 10 6.69 -26.95 43.90
N SER A 11 6.59 -28.11 44.55
CA SER A 11 5.72 -29.22 44.17
C SER A 11 4.29 -28.95 44.65
N ILE A 12 3.31 -28.93 43.74
CA ILE A 12 1.89 -28.89 44.06
C ILE A 12 1.27 -30.25 43.74
N VAL A 13 0.55 -30.76 44.73
CA VAL A 13 -0.07 -32.09 44.80
C VAL A 13 -1.34 -32.13 43.94
N ILE A 14 -1.53 -33.24 43.23
CA ILE A 14 -2.71 -33.52 42.41
C ILE A 14 -3.75 -34.28 43.24
N ALA A 15 -4.97 -33.75 43.28
CA ALA A 15 -6.24 -34.44 43.51
C ALA A 15 -7.31 -33.59 42.79
N GLY A 16 -8.23 -34.04 41.94
CA GLY A 16 -8.75 -35.37 41.64
C GLY A 16 -10.28 -35.23 41.47
N CYS A 17 -10.77 -35.56 40.27
CA CYS A 17 -12.16 -35.91 39.92
C CYS A 17 -13.17 -34.81 39.48
N GLY A 18 -13.85 -35.09 38.35
CA GLY A 18 -14.95 -34.34 37.73
C GLY A 18 -14.61 -34.01 36.28
N GLY A 19 -15.03 -34.72 35.22
CA GLY A 19 -16.31 -35.39 35.01
C GLY A 19 -17.19 -34.48 34.14
N GLY A 20 -17.08 -34.61 32.81
CA GLY A 20 -17.95 -33.91 31.86
C GLY A 20 -17.31 -33.78 30.48
N GLY A 21 -17.60 -34.73 29.59
CA GLY A 21 -17.23 -34.65 28.18
C GLY A 21 -17.98 -33.50 27.51
N SER A 22 -17.23 -32.54 27.01
CA SER A 22 -17.67 -31.57 26.02
C SER A 22 -16.51 -31.40 25.07
N ASP A 23 -16.75 -31.69 23.79
CA ASP A 23 -15.78 -31.57 22.70
C ASP A 23 -15.14 -30.17 22.72
N SER A 24 -13.97 -30.05 23.33
CA SER A 24 -13.15 -28.85 23.25
C SER A 24 -12.46 -28.86 21.89
N ASN A 25 -13.23 -28.49 20.87
CA ASN A 25 -12.67 -28.04 19.61
C ASN A 25 -11.66 -26.94 19.96
N PRO A 26 -10.37 -27.03 19.56
CA PRO A 26 -9.43 -25.95 19.82
C PRO A 26 -10.03 -24.68 19.22
N ALA A 27 -10.29 -23.68 20.06
CA ALA A 27 -10.85 -22.42 19.63
C ALA A 27 -9.92 -21.83 18.57
N THR A 28 -10.39 -21.81 17.32
CA THR A 28 -9.69 -21.15 16.22
C THR A 28 -9.38 -19.72 16.68
N PRO A 29 -8.13 -19.25 16.55
CA PRO A 29 -7.80 -17.86 16.87
C PRO A 29 -8.79 -16.92 16.17
N PRO A 30 -9.29 -15.86 16.84
CA PRO A 30 -10.15 -14.90 16.19
C PRO A 30 -9.44 -14.36 14.95
N ALA A 31 -10.20 -14.25 13.84
CA ALA A 31 -9.66 -13.69 12.60
C ALA A 31 -9.08 -12.30 12.87
N PRO A 32 -7.97 -11.92 12.22
CA PRO A 32 -7.40 -10.58 12.34
C PRO A 32 -8.49 -9.53 12.09
N VAL A 33 -8.59 -8.56 13.00
CA VAL A 33 -9.53 -7.45 12.83
C VAL A 33 -9.03 -6.59 11.69
N ALA A 34 -9.86 -6.41 10.67
CA ALA A 34 -9.54 -5.57 9.55
C ALA A 34 -9.33 -4.11 9.98
N ASN A 35 -8.38 -3.44 9.35
CA ASN A 35 -8.09 -2.04 9.60
C ASN A 35 -9.34 -1.19 9.35
N ALA A 36 -9.76 -0.43 10.37
CA ALA A 36 -10.98 0.38 10.31
C ALA A 36 -10.87 1.61 9.38
N ALA A 37 -9.66 1.95 8.95
CA ALA A 37 -9.38 3.00 7.97
C ALA A 37 -9.19 2.43 6.54
N GLN A 38 -9.47 1.15 6.30
CA GLN A 38 -9.41 0.60 4.94
C GLN A 38 -10.34 1.36 3.99
N GLY A 39 -9.92 1.56 2.75
CA GLY A 39 -10.69 2.34 1.79
C GLY A 39 -9.90 2.79 0.57
N LEU A 40 -10.63 3.26 -0.43
CA LEU A 40 -10.09 4.19 -1.42
C LEU A 40 -10.33 5.62 -0.96
N TYR A 41 -9.37 6.48 -1.26
CA TYR A 41 -9.36 7.85 -0.80
C TYR A 41 -8.85 8.79 -1.88
N ALA A 42 -9.47 9.96 -2.00
CA ALA A 42 -9.04 11.01 -2.90
C ALA A 42 -9.20 12.40 -2.27
N GLY A 43 -8.31 13.33 -2.59
CA GLY A 43 -8.36 14.70 -2.08
C GLY A 43 -7.09 15.47 -2.41
N THR A 44 -6.65 16.32 -1.50
CA THR A 44 -5.49 17.18 -1.70
C THR A 44 -4.65 17.36 -0.44
N ASP A 45 -3.42 17.83 -0.63
CA ASP A 45 -2.55 18.29 0.45
C ASP A 45 -2.42 19.83 0.49
N ALA A 46 -1.73 20.33 1.50
CA ALA A 46 -1.48 21.76 1.71
C ALA A 46 -0.58 22.39 0.62
N ASN A 47 0.10 21.57 -0.18
CA ASN A 47 0.89 22.00 -1.34
C ASN A 47 0.07 21.98 -2.63
N SER A 48 -1.24 21.76 -2.54
CA SER A 48 -2.16 21.62 -3.68
C SER A 48 -1.84 20.44 -4.59
N ASN A 49 -1.16 19.41 -4.09
CA ASN A 49 -1.04 18.15 -4.79
C ASN A 49 -2.39 17.44 -4.77
N ALA A 50 -2.81 16.88 -5.90
CA ALA A 50 -3.88 15.90 -5.93
C ALA A 50 -3.36 14.61 -5.29
N VAL A 51 -4.14 14.02 -4.39
CA VAL A 51 -3.79 12.81 -3.66
C VAL A 51 -4.86 11.75 -3.91
N GLY A 52 -4.44 10.55 -4.29
CA GLY A 52 -5.33 9.40 -4.50
C GLY A 52 -4.65 8.12 -4.03
N GLY A 53 -5.38 7.23 -3.37
CA GLY A 53 -4.75 6.04 -2.81
C GLY A 53 -5.69 5.05 -2.16
N ALA A 54 -5.11 3.98 -1.66
CA ALA A 54 -5.80 2.91 -0.96
C ALA A 54 -5.16 2.66 0.42
N VAL A 55 -6.01 2.31 1.39
CA VAL A 55 -5.64 1.65 2.64
C VAL A 55 -6.26 0.25 2.60
N LEU A 56 -5.45 -0.79 2.79
CA LEU A 56 -5.89 -2.18 2.78
C LEU A 56 -6.38 -2.60 4.17
N ASP A 57 -7.09 -3.72 4.24
CA ASP A 57 -7.58 -4.33 5.47
C ASP A 57 -6.43 -4.73 6.43
N THR A 58 -5.25 -5.02 5.89
CA THR A 58 -4.01 -5.26 6.64
C THR A 58 -3.39 -4.00 7.26
N GLY A 59 -3.86 -2.80 6.86
CA GLY A 59 -3.26 -1.52 7.23
C GLY A 59 -2.13 -1.05 6.31
N ALA A 60 -1.71 -1.85 5.33
CA ALA A 60 -0.83 -1.36 4.27
C ALA A 60 -1.54 -0.26 3.47
N PHE A 61 -0.83 0.82 3.14
CA PHE A 61 -1.40 1.92 2.38
C PHE A 61 -0.48 2.39 1.25
N TYR A 62 -1.10 2.95 0.21
CA TYR A 62 -0.44 3.44 -1.00
C TYR A 62 -1.16 4.72 -1.46
N PHE A 63 -0.52 5.88 -1.29
CA PHE A 63 -1.04 7.18 -1.70
C PHE A 63 -0.16 7.80 -2.76
N VAL A 64 -0.68 7.91 -3.98
CA VAL A 64 -0.03 8.65 -5.05
C VAL A 64 -0.40 10.12 -4.92
N TYR A 65 0.59 11.00 -5.04
CA TYR A 65 0.36 12.44 -5.16
C TYR A 65 0.91 12.96 -6.49
N ALA A 66 0.27 13.98 -7.05
CA ALA A 66 0.70 14.63 -8.28
C ALA A 66 0.29 16.10 -8.36
N ASN A 67 1.13 16.92 -8.98
CA ASN A 67 0.88 18.32 -9.29
C ASN A 67 1.67 18.73 -10.54
N THR A 68 0.94 19.04 -11.60
CA THR A 68 1.50 19.40 -12.90
C THR A 68 2.12 20.80 -12.92
N ASN A 69 1.71 21.69 -12.01
CA ASN A 69 2.25 23.06 -11.94
C ASN A 69 3.65 23.08 -11.32
N THR A 70 3.89 22.21 -10.33
CA THR A 70 5.17 22.12 -9.61
C THR A 70 6.02 20.94 -10.09
N ASN A 71 5.51 20.13 -11.00
CA ASN A 71 6.09 18.84 -11.40
C ASN A 71 6.36 17.91 -10.20
N ALA A 72 5.56 18.03 -9.14
CA ALA A 72 5.66 17.15 -7.98
C ALA A 72 4.85 15.88 -8.26
N SER A 73 5.46 14.73 -8.05
CA SER A 73 4.76 13.45 -8.08
C SER A 73 5.47 12.44 -7.20
N GLY A 74 4.73 11.45 -6.72
CA GLY A 74 5.33 10.41 -5.91
C GLY A 74 4.34 9.46 -5.29
N LEU A 75 4.88 8.59 -4.44
CA LEU A 75 4.14 7.61 -3.67
C LEU A 75 4.47 7.80 -2.19
N VAL A 76 3.46 7.77 -1.34
CA VAL A 76 3.60 7.54 0.09
C VAL A 76 3.10 6.14 0.39
N GLN A 77 3.96 5.30 0.95
CA GLN A 77 3.64 3.91 1.24
C GLN A 77 4.13 3.53 2.64
N GLY A 78 3.37 2.69 3.33
CA GLY A 78 3.74 2.17 4.65
C GLY A 78 2.66 1.25 5.20
N THR A 79 2.71 1.01 6.51
CA THR A 79 1.68 0.32 7.25
C THR A 79 1.16 1.21 8.38
N ALA A 80 -0.15 1.24 8.57
CA ALA A 80 -0.78 2.08 9.57
C ALA A 80 -1.65 1.28 10.53
N SER A 81 -1.63 1.69 11.80
CA SER A 81 -2.66 1.32 12.76
C SER A 81 -3.82 2.30 12.66
N ALA A 82 -5.05 1.80 12.82
CA ALA A 82 -6.26 2.61 12.90
C ALA A 82 -7.04 2.22 14.15
N SER A 83 -7.01 3.07 15.17
CA SER A 83 -7.71 2.84 16.43
C SER A 83 -8.16 4.14 17.07
N HIS A 84 -9.33 4.14 17.71
CA HIS A 84 -9.89 5.29 18.41
C HIS A 84 -9.87 6.60 17.59
N GLY A 85 -10.16 6.51 16.28
CA GLY A 85 -10.16 7.67 15.38
C GLY A 85 -8.77 8.19 14.99
N THR A 86 -7.68 7.50 15.38
CA THR A 86 -6.31 7.84 15.02
C THR A 86 -5.77 6.86 13.98
N PHE A 87 -5.18 7.40 12.92
CA PHE A 87 -4.42 6.68 11.89
C PHE A 87 -2.95 7.06 12.05
N GLN A 88 -2.11 6.08 12.35
CA GLN A 88 -0.69 6.30 12.64
C GLN A 88 0.19 5.32 11.87
N SER A 89 1.23 5.84 11.24
CA SER A 89 2.30 5.04 10.61
C SER A 89 3.65 5.65 10.94
N ASP A 90 4.49 4.87 11.61
CA ASP A 90 5.88 5.27 11.88
C ASP A 90 6.87 4.71 10.83
N ASP A 91 6.41 3.81 9.95
CA ASP A 91 7.19 3.21 8.87
C ASP A 91 6.84 3.78 7.48
N ALA A 92 6.04 4.85 7.42
CA ALA A 92 5.67 5.55 6.20
C ALA A 92 6.92 6.09 5.49
N ARG A 93 6.98 5.91 4.17
CA ARG A 93 8.04 6.43 3.32
C ARG A 93 7.46 7.14 2.11
N THR A 94 8.04 8.28 1.78
CA THR A 94 7.73 9.06 0.57
C THR A 94 8.80 8.81 -0.47
N PHE A 95 8.36 8.39 -1.65
CA PHE A 95 9.15 8.20 -2.85
C PHE A 95 8.84 9.35 -3.80
N ASP A 96 9.77 10.31 -3.91
CA ASP A 96 9.64 11.43 -4.83
C ASP A 96 10.12 11.00 -6.22
N ILE A 97 9.17 10.68 -7.10
CA ILE A 97 9.44 10.22 -8.47
C ILE A 97 9.80 11.38 -9.41
N SER A 98 9.88 12.62 -8.92
CA SER A 98 10.51 13.74 -9.62
C SER A 98 12.05 13.72 -9.55
N GLY A 99 12.63 12.62 -9.07
CA GLY A 99 14.08 12.37 -9.06
C GLY A 99 14.77 12.65 -7.71
N LYS A 100 14.02 12.74 -6.60
CA LYS A 100 14.58 13.11 -5.28
C LYS A 100 14.73 11.96 -4.29
N GLY A 101 14.43 10.72 -4.70
CA GLY A 101 14.68 9.52 -3.91
C GLY A 101 13.58 9.20 -2.89
N ALA A 102 13.91 8.30 -1.95
CA ALA A 102 13.02 7.84 -0.88
C ALA A 102 13.41 8.45 0.47
N SER A 103 12.42 8.80 1.28
CA SER A 103 12.61 9.41 2.60
C SER A 103 11.58 8.90 3.61
N ASP A 104 11.97 8.80 4.88
CA ASP A 104 11.08 8.36 5.95
C ASP A 104 10.20 9.53 6.39
N THR A 105 8.89 9.33 6.29
CA THR A 105 7.87 10.37 6.41
C THR A 105 6.70 9.90 7.26
N PRO A 106 6.88 9.74 8.59
CA PRO A 106 5.84 9.26 9.48
C PRO A 106 4.52 10.02 9.30
N ILE A 107 3.41 9.35 9.58
CA ILE A 107 2.06 9.91 9.45
C ILE A 107 1.36 9.88 10.81
N LEU A 108 0.71 10.99 11.13
CA LEU A 108 -0.27 11.07 12.20
C LEU A 108 -1.49 11.82 11.69
N SER A 109 -2.62 11.13 11.64
CA SER A 109 -3.89 11.69 11.18
C SER A 109 -5.06 11.18 11.99
N GLY A 110 -6.18 11.90 11.89
CA GLY A 110 -7.48 11.39 12.29
C GLY A 110 -8.09 10.58 11.13
N TYR A 111 -8.84 9.53 11.48
CA TYR A 111 -9.70 8.83 10.54
C TYR A 111 -11.15 8.83 11.03
N ASN A 112 -12.07 9.03 10.09
CA ASN A 112 -13.47 8.73 10.25
C ASN A 112 -13.78 7.56 9.31
N GLU A 113 -14.20 6.43 9.88
CA GLU A 113 -14.48 5.21 9.13
C GLU A 113 -15.43 5.50 7.95
N LYS A 114 -15.05 5.03 6.75
CA LYS A 114 -15.77 5.24 5.48
C LYS A 114 -16.12 6.69 5.17
N ASN A 115 -15.33 7.64 5.67
CA ASN A 115 -15.59 9.06 5.47
C ASN A 115 -14.32 9.84 5.09
N SER A 116 -13.29 9.86 5.94
CA SER A 116 -12.12 10.72 5.70
C SER A 116 -10.87 10.28 6.43
N LEU A 117 -9.72 10.68 5.87
CA LEU A 117 -8.43 10.75 6.55
C LEU A 117 -7.93 12.19 6.48
N GLN A 118 -7.67 12.78 7.64
CA GLN A 118 -7.26 14.18 7.72
C GLN A 118 -6.19 14.36 8.79
N GLY A 119 -5.07 14.97 8.43
CA GLY A 119 -3.96 15.12 9.36
C GLY A 119 -2.69 15.60 8.68
N ALA A 120 -1.56 15.03 9.10
CA ALA A 120 -0.25 15.49 8.70
C ALA A 120 0.69 14.32 8.36
N ILE A 121 1.44 14.49 7.27
CA ILE A 121 2.64 13.70 6.98
C ILE A 121 3.86 14.53 7.39
N TYR A 122 4.77 13.93 8.14
CA TYR A 122 6.03 14.57 8.53
C TYR A 122 7.03 14.46 7.40
N THR A 123 7.85 15.50 7.20
CA THR A 123 8.86 15.51 6.13
C THR A 123 10.16 14.80 6.51
N SER A 124 10.26 14.30 7.74
CA SER A 124 11.37 13.49 8.23
C SER A 124 10.97 12.71 9.49
N ALA A 125 11.75 11.68 9.81
CA ALA A 125 11.60 10.90 11.06
C ALA A 125 11.71 11.76 12.34
N ALA A 126 12.40 12.89 12.28
CA ALA A 126 12.52 13.82 13.41
C ALA A 126 11.23 14.64 13.67
N LYS A 127 10.21 14.52 12.81
CA LYS A 127 8.88 15.15 12.96
C LYS A 127 8.92 16.68 13.17
N GLN A 128 9.92 17.36 12.56
CA GLN A 128 10.13 18.81 12.71
C GLN A 128 9.22 19.67 11.83
N ASN A 129 8.92 19.19 10.62
CA ASN A 129 8.04 19.85 9.66
C ASN A 129 6.99 18.85 9.17
N SER A 130 5.84 19.37 8.75
CA SER A 130 4.74 18.55 8.28
C SER A 130 3.95 19.20 7.16
N ILE A 131 3.38 18.39 6.28
CA ILE A 131 2.44 18.79 5.25
C ILE A 131 1.07 18.27 5.67
N ARG A 132 0.05 19.14 5.69
CA ARG A 132 -1.32 18.73 5.99
C ARG A 132 -1.97 18.10 4.75
N PHE A 133 -2.84 17.14 4.97
CA PHE A 133 -3.64 16.54 3.91
C PHE A 133 -5.08 16.32 4.37
N ASN A 134 -5.97 16.28 3.39
CA ASN A 134 -7.36 15.89 3.56
C ASN A 134 -7.78 15.02 2.37
N VAL A 135 -8.12 13.77 2.64
CA VAL A 135 -8.63 12.84 1.63
C VAL A 135 -9.96 12.25 2.09
N LEU A 136 -10.89 12.16 1.16
CA LEU A 136 -12.26 11.68 1.37
C LEU A 136 -12.38 10.27 0.86
N TYR A 137 -13.20 9.48 1.55
CA TYR A 137 -13.48 8.10 1.19
C TYR A 137 -14.26 8.01 -0.12
N ASP A 138 -13.83 7.12 -0.99
CA ASP A 138 -14.54 6.74 -2.21
C ASP A 138 -15.34 5.45 -1.98
N GLY A 139 -16.68 5.58 -2.03
CA GLY A 139 -17.61 4.47 -1.87
C GLY A 139 -17.48 3.36 -2.92
N THR A 140 -16.80 3.62 -4.05
CA THR A 140 -16.49 2.58 -5.02
C THR A 140 -15.62 1.48 -4.42
N TYR A 141 -14.86 1.73 -3.35
CA TYR A 141 -14.06 0.71 -2.66
C TYR A 141 -14.86 -0.54 -2.28
N GLU A 142 -16.15 -0.39 -1.97
CA GLU A 142 -17.04 -1.48 -1.55
C GLU A 142 -17.59 -2.30 -2.72
N GLN A 143 -17.30 -1.91 -3.96
CA GLN A 143 -17.73 -2.62 -5.16
C GLN A 143 -16.63 -3.58 -5.60
N PRO A 144 -16.87 -4.91 -5.67
CA PRO A 144 -15.88 -5.84 -6.17
C PRO A 144 -15.45 -5.50 -7.58
N ILE A 145 -14.14 -5.43 -7.82
CA ILE A 145 -13.60 -5.20 -9.15
C ILE A 145 -13.73 -6.46 -10.03
N SER A 146 -14.12 -6.27 -11.30
CA SER A 146 -14.16 -7.34 -12.29
C SER A 146 -12.99 -7.24 -13.25
N LEU A 147 -12.17 -8.30 -13.36
CA LEU A 147 -11.04 -8.34 -14.30
C LEU A 147 -11.49 -8.19 -15.76
N SER A 148 -12.70 -8.66 -16.10
CA SER A 148 -13.23 -8.54 -17.45
C SER A 148 -13.60 -7.10 -17.83
N THR A 149 -13.97 -6.25 -16.87
CA THR A 149 -14.34 -4.85 -17.14
C THR A 149 -13.11 -3.96 -17.31
N ILE A 150 -12.02 -4.30 -16.64
CA ILE A 150 -10.74 -3.58 -16.73
C ILE A 150 -9.80 -4.15 -17.79
N ALA A 151 -10.09 -5.32 -18.36
CA ALA A 151 -9.24 -5.87 -19.40
C ALA A 151 -9.11 -4.90 -20.59
N GLY A 152 -7.90 -4.75 -21.12
CA GLY A 152 -7.62 -3.81 -22.20
C GLY A 152 -6.18 -3.37 -22.27
N THR A 153 -5.90 -2.53 -23.27
CA THR A 153 -4.61 -1.88 -23.47
C THR A 153 -4.65 -0.48 -22.88
N TYR A 154 -3.60 -0.10 -22.18
CA TYR A 154 -3.44 1.17 -21.50
C TYR A 154 -2.17 1.84 -21.98
N SER A 155 -2.19 3.18 -22.07
CA SER A 155 -1.00 3.99 -22.31
C SER A 155 -0.98 5.18 -21.37
N GLY A 156 0.21 5.50 -20.87
CA GLY A 156 0.36 6.56 -19.88
C GLY A 156 1.79 6.78 -19.46
N SER A 157 1.95 7.49 -18.34
CA SER A 157 3.26 7.75 -17.74
C SER A 157 3.56 6.72 -16.67
N ALA A 158 4.80 6.24 -16.66
CA ALA A 158 5.32 5.32 -15.66
C ALA A 158 6.68 5.81 -15.17
N GLY A 159 6.98 5.69 -13.89
CA GLY A 159 8.26 6.17 -13.37
C GLY A 159 8.56 5.77 -11.95
N SER A 160 9.82 5.99 -11.58
CA SER A 160 10.38 5.77 -10.25
C SER A 160 11.20 6.96 -9.80
N THR A 161 11.85 6.84 -8.64
CA THR A 161 12.79 7.87 -8.18
C THR A 161 14.04 8.01 -9.07
N LYS A 162 14.23 7.11 -10.04
CA LYS A 162 15.33 7.10 -11.01
C LYS A 162 14.95 7.66 -12.39
N GLY A 163 13.71 8.10 -12.57
CA GLY A 163 13.21 8.67 -13.81
C GLY A 163 11.90 8.02 -14.27
N GLY A 164 11.31 8.54 -15.34
CA GLY A 164 10.06 8.05 -15.89
C GLY A 164 10.01 8.18 -17.40
N GLU A 165 9.10 7.43 -18.00
CA GLU A 165 8.84 7.40 -19.43
C GLU A 165 7.38 7.07 -19.71
N ALA A 166 6.96 7.21 -20.97
CA ALA A 166 5.68 6.65 -21.37
C ALA A 166 5.77 5.13 -21.44
N ALA A 167 4.70 4.46 -21.05
CA ALA A 167 4.58 3.01 -21.10
C ALA A 167 3.22 2.61 -21.69
N THR A 168 3.23 1.50 -22.44
CA THR A 168 2.03 0.84 -22.95
C THR A 168 1.99 -0.58 -22.41
N PHE A 169 0.84 -0.99 -21.88
CA PHE A 169 0.66 -2.32 -21.32
C PHE A 169 -0.76 -2.80 -21.51
N ALA A 170 -0.96 -4.11 -21.43
CA ALA A 170 -2.26 -4.74 -21.45
C ALA A 170 -2.53 -5.44 -20.11
N ILE A 171 -3.78 -5.37 -19.66
CA ILE A 171 -4.33 -6.19 -18.59
C ILE A 171 -5.27 -7.22 -19.24
N GLY A 172 -4.98 -8.50 -19.04
CA GLY A 172 -5.79 -9.62 -19.50
C GLY A 172 -7.05 -9.83 -18.65
N GLN A 173 -8.02 -10.57 -19.18
CA GLN A 173 -9.24 -10.93 -18.43
C GLN A 173 -8.95 -11.87 -17.25
N ASP A 174 -7.79 -12.53 -17.27
CA ASP A 174 -7.24 -13.36 -16.19
C ASP A 174 -6.35 -12.56 -15.22
N GLY A 175 -6.20 -11.25 -15.44
CA GLY A 175 -5.33 -10.39 -14.64
C GLY A 175 -3.86 -10.42 -15.07
N ALA A 176 -3.49 -11.11 -16.15
CA ALA A 176 -2.12 -11.08 -16.65
C ALA A 176 -1.75 -9.68 -17.17
N ILE A 177 -0.59 -9.17 -16.75
CA ILE A 177 -0.08 -7.86 -17.17
C ILE A 177 1.15 -8.06 -18.05
N ARG A 178 1.19 -7.40 -19.21
CA ARG A 178 2.35 -7.35 -20.11
C ARG A 178 2.49 -5.97 -20.72
N GLY A 179 3.70 -5.43 -20.77
CA GLY A 179 3.93 -4.11 -21.36
C GLY A 179 5.39 -3.80 -21.60
N ALA A 180 5.61 -2.59 -22.13
CA ALA A 180 6.92 -2.03 -22.33
C ALA A 180 6.90 -0.50 -22.19
N GLY A 181 8.03 0.05 -21.74
CA GLY A 181 8.34 1.48 -21.82
C GLY A 181 8.92 1.87 -23.18
N LEU A 182 8.99 3.18 -23.45
CA LEU A 182 9.60 3.74 -24.67
C LEU A 182 11.07 3.34 -24.85
N SER A 183 11.79 3.12 -23.75
CA SER A 183 13.17 2.63 -23.70
C SER A 183 13.35 1.21 -24.25
N GLY A 184 12.25 0.47 -24.44
CA GLY A 184 12.27 -0.96 -24.75
C GLY A 184 12.36 -1.85 -23.51
N CYS A 185 12.35 -1.26 -22.30
CA CYS A 185 12.22 -2.04 -21.07
C CYS A 185 10.87 -2.76 -21.03
N THR A 186 10.90 -4.09 -21.07
CA THR A 186 9.70 -4.92 -20.97
C THR A 186 9.39 -5.28 -19.52
N PHE A 187 8.12 -5.49 -19.22
CA PHE A 187 7.69 -5.95 -17.91
C PHE A 187 6.45 -6.85 -18.03
N GLY A 188 6.22 -7.66 -17.02
CA GLY A 188 4.94 -8.33 -16.88
C GLY A 188 4.74 -8.99 -15.54
N GLY A 189 3.53 -9.45 -15.30
CA GLY A 189 3.11 -9.89 -13.99
C GLY A 189 1.61 -10.11 -13.92
N THR A 190 1.01 -9.82 -12.77
CA THR A 190 -0.39 -10.11 -12.49
C THR A 190 -1.04 -9.00 -11.68
N ALA A 191 -2.34 -8.82 -11.88
CA ALA A 191 -3.24 -8.11 -10.98
C ALA A 191 -4.40 -9.03 -10.58
N SER A 192 -4.68 -9.12 -9.28
CA SER A 192 -5.75 -9.95 -8.72
C SER A 192 -6.64 -9.13 -7.79
N PRO A 193 -7.97 -9.34 -7.78
CA PRO A 193 -8.86 -8.68 -6.83
C PRO A 193 -8.40 -8.83 -5.38
N HIS A 194 -8.30 -7.71 -4.67
CA HIS A 194 -8.00 -7.68 -3.25
C HIS A 194 -9.29 -8.00 -2.46
N GLY A 195 -9.56 -9.29 -2.28
CA GLY A 195 -10.83 -9.76 -1.73
C GLY A 195 -12.02 -9.30 -2.56
N ASN A 196 -13.00 -8.67 -1.89
CA ASN A 196 -14.23 -8.16 -2.52
C ASN A 196 -14.22 -6.62 -2.67
N LYS A 197 -13.05 -6.00 -2.85
CA LYS A 197 -12.88 -4.54 -2.90
C LYS A 197 -12.56 -4.05 -4.32
N ASN A 198 -12.71 -2.74 -4.54
CA ASN A 198 -12.34 -2.08 -5.81
C ASN A 198 -10.84 -1.76 -5.90
N VAL A 199 -10.00 -2.70 -5.49
CA VAL A 199 -8.54 -2.59 -5.50
C VAL A 199 -7.98 -3.93 -5.94
N LEU A 200 -6.88 -3.91 -6.69
CA LEU A 200 -6.16 -5.10 -7.11
C LEU A 200 -4.82 -5.15 -6.38
N ASP A 201 -4.43 -6.33 -5.94
CA ASP A 201 -3.04 -6.63 -5.62
C ASP A 201 -2.28 -6.84 -6.93
N ALA A 202 -1.10 -6.23 -7.04
CA ALA A 202 -0.28 -6.30 -8.24
C ALA A 202 1.14 -6.77 -7.92
N SER A 203 1.67 -7.60 -8.82
CA SER A 203 3.06 -8.05 -8.83
C SER A 203 3.60 -7.93 -10.24
N ILE A 204 4.65 -7.14 -10.43
CA ILE A 204 5.26 -6.86 -11.74
C ILE A 204 6.73 -7.19 -11.70
N THR A 205 7.20 -7.99 -12.65
CA THR A 205 8.60 -8.31 -12.85
C THR A 205 9.13 -7.61 -14.10
N PHE A 206 10.23 -6.89 -13.94
CA PHE A 206 10.93 -6.26 -15.04
C PHE A 206 11.78 -7.27 -15.81
N GLY A 207 11.86 -7.10 -17.12
CA GLY A 207 12.73 -7.87 -18.01
C GLY A 207 14.22 -7.56 -17.80
N PRO A 208 15.09 -8.05 -18.70
CA PRO A 208 16.51 -7.73 -18.68
C PRO A 208 16.77 -6.26 -19.07
N ALA A 209 18.04 -5.87 -19.21
CA ALA A 209 18.42 -4.57 -19.79
C ALA A 209 17.63 -4.30 -21.09
N PRO A 210 17.10 -3.09 -21.30
CA PRO A 210 17.50 -1.81 -20.68
C PRO A 210 16.69 -1.39 -19.43
N CYS A 211 15.98 -2.31 -18.77
CA CYS A 211 15.21 -1.98 -17.57
C CYS A 211 16.04 -1.40 -16.42
N VAL A 212 15.46 -0.44 -15.69
CA VAL A 212 16.10 0.19 -14.51
C VAL A 212 16.28 -0.80 -13.36
N TYR A 213 15.41 -1.81 -13.27
CA TYR A 213 15.49 -2.89 -12.29
C TYR A 213 15.51 -4.27 -12.96
N PRO A 214 16.59 -4.67 -13.65
CA PRO A 214 16.62 -5.92 -14.41
C PRO A 214 16.26 -7.13 -13.54
N GLY A 215 15.22 -7.87 -13.92
CA GLY A 215 14.77 -9.07 -13.20
C GLY A 215 14.14 -8.84 -11.83
N ALA A 216 13.99 -7.59 -11.38
CA ALA A 216 13.37 -7.30 -10.09
C ALA A 216 11.84 -7.42 -10.16
N THR A 217 11.25 -7.91 -9.07
CA THR A 217 9.79 -7.95 -8.89
C THR A 217 9.38 -6.88 -7.89
N LEU A 218 8.41 -6.05 -8.29
CA LEU A 218 7.78 -5.06 -7.45
C LEU A 218 6.36 -5.50 -7.11
N THR A 219 5.91 -5.16 -5.91
CA THR A 219 4.56 -5.48 -5.43
C THR A 219 3.87 -4.23 -4.92
N GLY A 220 2.55 -4.23 -5.00
CA GLY A 220 1.73 -3.16 -4.45
C GLY A 220 0.29 -3.27 -4.94
N VAL A 221 -0.32 -2.14 -5.27
CA VAL A 221 -1.74 -2.08 -5.60
C VAL A 221 -2.00 -1.40 -6.94
N VAL A 222 -3.11 -1.77 -7.56
CA VAL A 222 -3.71 -1.04 -8.68
C VAL A 222 -5.11 -0.60 -8.28
N PHE A 223 -5.41 0.67 -8.52
CA PHE A 223 -6.72 1.27 -8.29
C PHE A 223 -7.08 2.23 -9.43
N PHE A 224 -8.33 2.68 -9.44
CA PHE A 224 -8.86 3.54 -10.49
C PHE A 224 -9.19 4.91 -9.90
N SER A 225 -8.67 5.96 -10.53
CA SER A 225 -8.93 7.35 -10.13
C SER A 225 -9.19 8.17 -11.38
N SER A 226 -10.34 8.86 -11.43
CA SER A 226 -10.69 9.75 -12.56
C SER A 226 -10.54 9.12 -13.96
N ASN A 227 -11.01 7.87 -14.13
CA ASN A 227 -10.86 7.05 -15.35
C ASN A 227 -9.42 6.67 -15.73
N GLN A 228 -8.45 6.91 -14.85
CA GLN A 228 -7.09 6.41 -15.01
C GLN A 228 -6.90 5.15 -14.17
N VAL A 229 -6.15 4.19 -14.72
CA VAL A 229 -5.55 3.14 -13.92
C VAL A 229 -4.30 3.70 -13.27
N VAL A 230 -4.22 3.55 -11.95
CA VAL A 230 -3.07 3.96 -11.15
C VAL A 230 -2.45 2.72 -10.53
N ALA A 231 -1.17 2.49 -10.80
CA ALA A 231 -0.40 1.45 -10.12
C ALA A 231 0.58 2.10 -9.15
N ALA A 232 0.64 1.59 -7.93
CA ALA A 232 1.57 2.01 -6.89
C ALA A 232 2.31 0.78 -6.39
N LEU A 233 3.57 0.64 -6.80
CA LEU A 233 4.39 -0.54 -6.55
C LEU A 233 5.67 -0.15 -5.82
N THR A 234 6.23 -1.05 -5.04
CA THR A 234 7.50 -0.85 -4.34
C THR A 234 8.43 -2.04 -4.56
N LEU A 235 9.74 -1.78 -4.49
CA LEU A 235 10.71 -2.85 -4.34
C LEU A 235 10.54 -3.52 -2.96
N PRO A 236 10.93 -4.80 -2.80
CA PRO A 236 10.78 -5.51 -1.53
C PRO A 236 11.50 -4.84 -0.35
N ASP A 237 12.63 -4.20 -0.60
CA ASP A 237 13.41 -3.44 0.39
C ASP A 237 12.92 -1.99 0.58
N ARG A 238 11.88 -1.60 -0.18
CA ARG A 238 11.32 -0.25 -0.20
C ARG A 238 12.39 0.82 -0.49
N SER A 239 13.47 0.47 -1.23
CA SER A 239 14.49 1.43 -1.65
C SER A 239 14.00 2.36 -2.77
N ASP A 240 12.98 1.91 -3.51
CA ASP A 240 12.38 2.63 -4.61
C ASP A 240 10.91 2.25 -4.79
N ALA A 241 10.19 3.08 -5.53
CA ALA A 241 8.81 2.86 -5.90
C ALA A 241 8.63 3.04 -7.41
N PHE A 242 7.61 2.39 -7.96
CA PHE A 242 7.21 2.56 -9.34
C PHE A 242 5.73 2.92 -9.39
N VAL A 243 5.44 4.08 -9.99
CA VAL A 243 4.09 4.61 -10.12
C VAL A 243 3.72 4.67 -11.59
N VAL A 244 2.51 4.25 -11.91
CA VAL A 244 1.93 4.34 -13.25
C VAL A 244 0.63 5.11 -13.17
N ALA A 245 0.39 6.00 -14.13
CA ALA A 245 -0.92 6.60 -14.39
C ALA A 245 -1.20 6.49 -15.89
N ALA A 246 -2.21 5.72 -16.25
CA ALA A 246 -2.53 5.41 -17.65
C ALA A 246 -4.03 5.40 -17.92
N SER A 247 -4.39 5.59 -19.18
CA SER A 247 -5.76 5.52 -19.67
C SER A 247 -5.88 4.49 -20.78
N LYS A 248 -7.09 3.96 -20.94
CA LYS A 248 -7.45 3.02 -22.00
C LYS A 248 -7.63 3.72 -23.34
#